data_AF-A0A2D6E2R6-F1
#
_entry.id   AF-A0A2D6E2R6-F1
#
_cell.length_a   1.000
_cell.length_b   1.000
_cell.length_c   1.000
_cell.angle_alpha   90.00
_cell.angle_beta   90.00
_cell.angle_gamma   90.00
#
_symmetry.space_group_name_H-M   'P 1'
#
loop_
_entity.id
_entity.type
_entity.pdbx_description
1 polymer ?
#
loop_
_entity_poly.entity_id
_entity_poly.type
_entity_poly.pdbx_seq_one_letter_code
_entity_poly.pdbx_strand_id
1 'polypeptide(L)'
;MAASDIRLRVSAETTQLQRDIKKSLKSGYSLGGLDTKRFAAPLGRIKGQLGEFEKSMEAANARVIAFGASTGAIYAVTSALRHLVQSSIDVEKTLTDINSILGVSEKNLAAFGASLFSIASNTGQSFQVVAEAANELARQGLGIEETLKRTS
;
A
#
# COMPACT_ATOMS: atom_id res chain seq x y z
N MET A 1 -78.13 24.15 48.90
CA MET A 1 -78.68 25.25 48.09
C MET A 1 -77.79 25.41 46.87
N ALA A 2 -78.27 25.07 45.68
CA ALA A 2 -77.51 25.10 44.43
C ALA A 2 -77.73 26.45 43.74
N ALA A 3 -76.65 27.10 43.30
CA ALA A 3 -76.69 28.38 42.60
C ALA A 3 -77.27 28.20 41.19
N SER A 4 -78.33 28.95 40.90
CA SER A 4 -78.99 28.98 39.59
C SER A 4 -78.13 29.73 38.57
N ASP A 5 -77.70 29.03 37.53
CA ASP A 5 -76.98 29.52 36.34
C ASP A 5 -77.88 30.48 35.53
N ILE A 6 -77.58 31.77 35.54
CA ILE A 6 -78.33 32.79 34.80
C ILE A 6 -77.75 32.89 33.39
N ARG A 7 -78.49 32.39 32.40
CA ARG A 7 -78.14 32.52 30.97
C ARG A 7 -78.87 33.70 30.35
N LEU A 8 -78.14 34.80 30.15
CA LEU A 8 -78.63 35.97 29.41
C LEU A 8 -78.36 35.76 27.90
N ARG A 9 -79.43 35.74 27.09
CA ARG A 9 -79.32 35.82 25.63
C ARG A 9 -79.24 37.29 25.23
N VAL A 10 -78.07 37.70 24.74
CA VAL A 10 -77.85 39.04 24.20
C VAL A 10 -77.99 38.98 22.68
N SER A 11 -79.01 39.64 22.13
CA SER A 11 -79.15 39.83 20.69
C SER A 11 -78.25 40.99 20.26
N ALA A 12 -77.05 40.69 19.80
CA ALA A 12 -76.13 41.68 19.22
C ALA A 12 -76.11 41.53 17.69
N GLU A 13 -75.85 42.63 16.98
CA GLU A 13 -75.78 42.66 15.51
C GLU A 13 -74.55 41.85 15.02
N THR A 14 -74.78 40.62 14.57
CA THR A 14 -73.71 39.67 14.22
C THR A 14 -73.11 39.87 12.82
N THR A 15 -73.50 40.92 12.11
CA THR A 15 -73.15 41.15 10.70
C THR A 15 -71.65 41.43 10.49
N GLN A 16 -71.00 42.07 11.46
CA GLN A 16 -69.56 42.33 11.41
C GLN A 16 -68.76 41.07 11.73
N LEU A 17 -69.15 40.36 12.80
CA LEU A 17 -68.61 39.06 13.17
C LEU A 17 -68.72 38.03 12.04
N GLN A 18 -69.87 37.96 11.36
CA GLN A 18 -70.02 37.08 10.19
C GLN A 18 -69.10 37.47 9.03
N ARG A 19 -68.85 38.77 8.80
CA ARG A 19 -67.91 39.23 7.76
C ARG A 19 -66.47 38.88 8.10
N ASP A 20 -66.07 39.02 9.35
CA ASP A 20 -64.72 38.69 9.80
C ASP A 20 -64.48 37.19 9.79
N ILE A 21 -65.45 36.40 10.29
CA ILE A 21 -65.41 34.94 10.18
C ILE A 21 -65.34 34.50 8.72
N LYS A 22 -66.14 35.12 7.82
CA LYS A 22 -66.11 34.80 6.39
C LYS A 22 -64.78 35.22 5.74
N LYS A 23 -64.16 36.34 6.14
CA LYS A 23 -62.81 36.73 5.69
C LYS A 23 -61.74 35.74 6.16
N SER A 24 -61.80 35.30 7.41
CA SER A 24 -60.87 34.32 7.98
C SER A 24 -61.04 32.93 7.36
N LEU A 25 -62.27 32.49 7.08
CA LEU A 25 -62.55 31.24 6.36
C LEU A 25 -62.16 31.30 4.87
N LYS A 26 -62.24 32.47 4.23
CA LYS A 26 -61.80 32.66 2.84
C LYS A 26 -60.28 32.76 2.70
N SER A 27 -59.57 33.15 3.78
CA SER A 27 -58.13 32.96 3.91
C SER A 27 -57.84 31.49 4.25
N GLY A 28 -58.09 30.61 3.28
CA GLY A 28 -57.53 29.27 3.33
C GLY A 28 -56.01 29.40 3.40
N TYR A 29 -55.41 29.07 4.54
CA TYR A 29 -53.99 28.83 4.64
C TYR A 29 -53.70 27.59 3.77
N SER A 30 -53.47 27.79 2.47
CA SER A 30 -52.70 26.80 1.73
C SER A 30 -51.30 26.90 2.33
N LEU A 31 -50.86 25.84 3.03
CA LEU A 31 -49.43 25.58 3.14
C LEU A 31 -48.92 25.56 1.69
N GLY A 32 -48.39 26.69 1.23
CA GLY A 32 -47.83 26.83 -0.12
C GLY A 32 -46.94 25.62 -0.34
N GLY A 33 -47.18 24.89 -1.43
CA GLY A 33 -46.62 23.56 -1.66
C GLY A 33 -45.16 23.53 -1.24
N LEU A 34 -44.80 22.58 -0.37
CA LEU A 34 -43.44 22.39 0.11
C LEU A 34 -42.50 22.53 -1.10
N ASP A 35 -41.68 23.59 -1.09
CA ASP A 35 -40.80 23.93 -2.21
C ASP A 35 -39.69 22.88 -2.26
N THR A 36 -40.01 21.71 -2.82
CA THR A 36 -39.17 20.52 -2.86
C THR A 36 -37.85 20.80 -3.55
N LYS A 37 -37.80 21.82 -4.42
CA LYS A 37 -36.57 22.33 -5.04
C LYS A 37 -35.59 22.91 -4.02
N ARG A 38 -36.06 23.60 -2.97
CA ARG A 38 -35.21 24.16 -1.91
C ARG A 38 -34.59 23.09 -1.00
N PHE A 39 -35.23 21.92 -0.87
CA PHE A 39 -34.69 20.78 -0.12
C PHE A 39 -33.87 19.82 -1.01
N ALA A 40 -34.23 19.67 -2.30
CA ALA A 40 -33.50 18.82 -3.23
C ALA A 40 -32.14 19.39 -3.65
N ALA A 41 -32.01 20.72 -3.76
CA ALA A 41 -30.75 21.38 -4.09
C ALA A 41 -29.63 21.14 -3.05
N PRO A 42 -29.85 21.33 -1.72
CA PRO A 42 -28.82 21.04 -0.72
C PRO A 42 -28.53 19.55 -0.62
N LEU A 43 -29.53 18.67 -0.74
CA LEU A 43 -29.30 17.22 -0.74
C LEU A 43 -28.53 16.73 -1.97
N GLY A 44 -28.76 17.34 -3.14
CA GLY A 44 -27.99 17.06 -4.36
C GLY A 44 -26.53 17.51 -4.23
N ARG A 45 -26.28 18.67 -3.60
CA ARG A 45 -24.92 19.14 -3.29
C ARG A 45 -24.20 18.20 -2.31
N ILE A 46 -24.88 17.77 -1.25
CA ILE A 46 -24.32 16.81 -0.27
C ILE A 46 -24.03 15.46 -0.94
N LYS A 47 -24.94 14.94 -1.76
CA LYS A 47 -24.70 13.70 -2.53
C LYS A 47 -23.52 13.85 -3.50
N GLY A 48 -23.38 15.00 -4.15
CA GLY A 48 -22.23 15.32 -5.00
C GLY A 48 -20.91 15.38 -4.22
N GLN A 49 -20.91 16.04 -3.04
CA GLN A 49 -19.74 16.10 -2.16
C GLN A 49 -19.33 14.73 -1.62
N LEU A 50 -20.28 13.86 -1.31
CA LEU A 50 -20.01 12.48 -0.91
C LEU A 50 -19.40 11.67 -2.05
N GLY A 51 -19.89 11.82 -3.28
CA GLY A 51 -19.29 11.20 -4.46
C GLY A 51 -17.87 11.70 -4.76
N GLU A 52 -17.63 13.01 -4.65
CA GLU A 52 -16.28 13.59 -4.79
C GLU A 52 -15.34 13.17 -3.64
N PHE A 53 -15.87 12.99 -2.43
CA PHE A 53 -15.13 12.45 -1.30
C PHE A 53 -14.74 10.99 -1.53
N GLU A 54 -15.66 10.14 -1.98
CA GLU A 54 -15.39 8.73 -2.29
C GLU A 54 -14.35 8.60 -3.40
N LYS A 55 -14.49 9.38 -4.48
CA LYS A 55 -13.49 9.47 -5.56
C LYS A 55 -12.12 9.93 -5.05
N SER A 56 -12.08 10.89 -4.12
CA SER A 56 -10.84 11.37 -3.51
C SER A 56 -10.20 10.31 -2.60
N MET A 57 -11.01 9.54 -1.87
CA MET A 57 -10.56 8.43 -1.03
C MET A 57 -10.03 7.26 -1.86
N GLU A 58 -10.70 6.91 -2.96
CA GLU A 58 -10.22 5.90 -3.91
C GLU A 58 -8.89 6.33 -4.53
N ALA A 59 -8.80 7.59 -4.99
CA ALA A 59 -7.56 8.15 -5.49
C ALA A 59 -6.44 8.17 -4.43
N ALA A 60 -6.77 8.44 -3.16
CA ALA A 60 -5.82 8.39 -2.06
C ALA A 60 -5.33 6.95 -1.82
N ASN A 61 -6.22 5.96 -1.83
CA ASN A 61 -5.85 4.55 -1.69
C ASN A 61 -4.94 4.10 -2.85
N ALA A 62 -5.26 4.47 -4.08
CA ALA A 62 -4.43 4.17 -5.24
C ALA A 62 -3.00 4.73 -5.11
N ARG A 63 -2.84 5.94 -4.57
CA ARG A 63 -1.51 6.52 -4.31
C ARG A 63 -0.75 5.76 -3.22
N VAL A 64 -1.42 5.35 -2.14
CA VAL A 64 -0.79 4.56 -1.07
C VAL A 64 -0.37 3.19 -1.58
N ILE A 65 -1.21 2.51 -2.37
CA ILE A 65 -0.88 1.24 -3.01
C ILE A 65 0.31 1.42 -3.96
N ALA A 66 0.30 2.47 -4.78
CA ALA A 66 1.41 2.78 -5.68
C ALA A 66 2.71 3.05 -4.90
N PHE A 67 2.65 3.83 -3.82
CA PHE A 67 3.80 4.09 -2.95
C PHE A 67 4.32 2.81 -2.28
N GLY A 68 3.42 1.94 -1.82
CA GLY A 68 3.76 0.64 -1.25
C GLY A 68 4.43 -0.28 -2.29
N ALA A 69 3.88 -0.35 -3.50
CA ALA A 69 4.44 -1.11 -4.61
C ALA A 69 5.83 -0.59 -5.02
N SER A 70 6.00 0.73 -5.14
CA SER A 70 7.30 1.34 -5.43
C SER A 70 8.32 1.08 -4.32
N THR A 71 7.91 1.20 -3.06
CA THR A 71 8.77 0.90 -1.90
C THR A 71 9.17 -0.58 -1.89
N GLY A 72 8.23 -1.49 -2.18
CA GLY A 72 8.50 -2.92 -2.31
C GLY A 72 9.50 -3.23 -3.43
N ALA A 73 9.37 -2.59 -4.59
CA ALA A 73 10.30 -2.73 -5.70
C ALA A 73 11.71 -2.21 -5.34
N ILE A 74 11.81 -1.02 -4.73
CA ILE A 74 13.09 -0.44 -4.28
C ILE A 74 13.73 -1.35 -3.23
N TYR A 75 12.95 -1.87 -2.29
CA TYR A 75 13.45 -2.80 -1.28
C TYR A 75 13.96 -4.10 -1.90
N ALA A 76 13.25 -4.67 -2.87
CA ALA A 76 13.68 -5.86 -3.58
C ALA A 76 15.02 -5.64 -4.32
N VAL A 77 15.15 -4.52 -5.04
CA VAL A 77 16.41 -4.15 -5.72
C VAL A 77 17.54 -3.92 -4.70
N THR A 78 17.26 -3.19 -3.62
CA THR A 78 18.24 -2.94 -2.55
C THR A 78 18.71 -4.23 -1.91
N SER A 79 17.78 -5.16 -1.66
CA SER A 79 18.08 -6.48 -1.12
C SER A 79 18.94 -7.29 -2.08
N ALA A 80 18.61 -7.32 -3.38
CA ALA A 80 19.39 -8.02 -4.39
C ALA A 80 20.83 -7.47 -4.47
N LEU A 81 21.01 -6.15 -4.45
CA LEU A 81 22.33 -5.52 -4.44
C LEU A 81 23.12 -5.87 -3.17
N ARG A 82 22.48 -5.90 -2.00
CA ARG A 82 23.13 -6.33 -0.75
C ARG A 82 23.59 -7.79 -0.83
N HIS A 83 22.75 -8.68 -1.36
CA HIS A 83 23.11 -10.09 -1.54
C HIS A 83 24.25 -10.26 -2.56
N LEU A 84 24.27 -9.47 -3.63
CA LEU A 84 25.39 -9.46 -4.59
C LEU A 84 26.68 -9.07 -3.88
N VAL A 85 26.69 -7.94 -3.16
CA VAL A 85 27.88 -7.49 -2.42
C VAL A 85 28.34 -8.54 -1.41
N GLN A 86 27.41 -9.13 -0.64
CA GLN A 86 27.75 -10.19 0.29
C GLN A 86 28.35 -11.41 -0.41
N SER A 87 27.76 -11.85 -1.52
CA SER A 87 28.27 -12.96 -2.32
C SER A 87 29.66 -12.66 -2.91
N SER A 88 29.92 -11.42 -3.32
CA SER A 88 31.25 -11.02 -3.79
C SER A 88 32.29 -11.07 -2.66
N ILE A 89 31.93 -10.59 -1.47
CA ILE A 89 32.81 -10.66 -0.28
C ILE A 89 33.11 -12.13 0.07
N ASP A 90 32.11 -13.01 0.02
CA ASP A 90 32.29 -14.43 0.35
C ASP A 90 33.23 -15.13 -0.65
N VAL A 91 33.13 -14.79 -1.95
CA VAL A 91 34.06 -15.26 -2.99
C VAL A 91 35.47 -14.76 -2.73
N GLU A 92 35.65 -13.46 -2.47
CA GLU A 92 36.97 -12.87 -2.18
C GLU A 92 37.61 -13.48 -0.95
N LYS A 93 36.82 -13.69 0.12
CA LYS A 93 37.29 -14.34 1.34
C LYS A 93 37.79 -15.76 1.05
N THR A 94 37.00 -16.55 0.34
CA THR A 94 37.36 -17.94 0.03
C THR A 94 38.60 -18.02 -0.85
N LEU A 95 38.73 -17.14 -1.84
CA LEU A 95 39.94 -17.04 -2.65
C LEU A 95 41.16 -16.60 -1.83
N THR A 96 40.99 -15.65 -0.91
CA THR A 96 42.05 -15.22 0.00
C THR A 96 42.51 -16.36 0.92
N ASP A 97 41.57 -17.14 1.46
CA ASP A 97 41.87 -18.31 2.29
C ASP A 97 42.68 -19.34 1.48
N ILE A 98 42.29 -19.63 0.24
CA ILE A 98 43.04 -20.51 -0.67
C ILE A 98 44.44 -19.92 -0.98
N ASN A 99 44.53 -18.61 -1.19
CA ASN A 99 45.82 -17.97 -1.47
C ASN A 99 46.80 -18.07 -0.30
N SER A 100 46.28 -18.02 0.93
CA SER A 100 47.12 -18.15 2.13
C SER A 100 47.86 -19.49 2.18
N ILE A 101 47.34 -20.51 1.49
CA ILE A 101 47.92 -21.85 1.41
C ILE A 101 48.78 -21.99 0.15
N LEU A 102 48.27 -21.56 -1.01
CA LEU A 102 48.94 -21.77 -2.30
C LEU A 102 50.02 -20.74 -2.61
N GLY A 103 50.00 -19.57 -1.95
CA GLY A 103 51.01 -18.51 -2.10
C GLY A 103 51.14 -17.98 -3.53
N VAL A 104 50.04 -17.90 -4.28
CA VAL A 104 50.05 -17.56 -5.70
C VAL A 104 49.87 -16.07 -5.95
N SER A 105 50.26 -15.61 -7.15
CA SER A 105 50.04 -14.24 -7.57
C SER A 105 48.55 -13.97 -7.83
N GLU A 106 48.13 -12.72 -7.67
CA GLU A 106 46.74 -12.28 -7.91
C GLU A 106 46.23 -12.68 -9.29
N LYS A 107 47.08 -12.63 -10.32
CA LYS A 107 46.73 -13.04 -11.69
C LYS A 107 46.38 -14.52 -11.78
N ASN A 108 47.16 -15.39 -11.13
CA ASN A 108 46.92 -16.83 -11.12
C ASN A 108 45.71 -17.18 -10.26
N LEU A 109 45.50 -16.43 -9.17
CA LEU A 109 44.34 -16.56 -8.30
C LEU A 109 43.04 -16.16 -9.01
N ALA A 110 43.05 -15.08 -9.79
CA ALA A 110 41.91 -14.67 -10.60
C ALA A 110 41.56 -15.71 -11.68
N ALA A 111 42.57 -16.27 -12.35
CA ALA A 111 42.37 -17.37 -13.30
C ALA A 111 41.80 -18.62 -12.62
N PHE A 112 42.31 -18.97 -11.44
CA PHE A 112 41.83 -20.09 -10.65
C PHE A 112 40.37 -19.89 -10.20
N GLY A 113 40.01 -18.71 -9.70
CA GLY A 113 38.63 -18.37 -9.35
C GLY A 113 37.67 -18.47 -10.55
N ALA A 114 38.10 -18.01 -11.73
CA ALA A 114 37.32 -18.15 -12.97
C ALA A 114 37.11 -19.63 -13.35
N SER A 115 38.13 -20.48 -13.18
CA SER A 115 38.00 -21.92 -13.39
C SER A 115 37.05 -22.57 -12.40
N LEU A 116 37.11 -22.23 -11.11
CA LEU A 116 36.15 -22.71 -10.11
C LEU A 116 34.72 -22.28 -10.44
N PHE A 117 34.53 -21.05 -10.94
CA PHE A 117 33.21 -20.57 -11.36
C PHE A 117 32.67 -21.34 -12.57
N SER A 118 33.54 -21.65 -13.54
CA SER A 118 33.19 -22.51 -14.67
C SER A 118 32.81 -23.93 -14.23
N ILE A 119 33.57 -24.51 -13.30
CA ILE A 119 33.26 -25.83 -12.71
C ILE A 119 31.91 -25.80 -11.99
N ALA A 120 31.67 -24.80 -11.14
CA ALA A 120 30.40 -24.61 -10.45
C ALA A 120 29.23 -24.50 -11.45
N SER A 121 29.40 -23.72 -12.52
CA SER A 121 28.40 -23.56 -13.59
C SER A 121 28.13 -24.88 -14.33
N ASN A 122 29.17 -25.66 -14.65
CA ASN A 122 29.02 -26.91 -15.39
C ASN A 122 28.45 -28.05 -14.53
N THR A 123 28.73 -28.04 -13.22
CA THR A 123 28.28 -29.06 -12.28
C THR A 123 26.93 -28.74 -11.61
N GLY A 124 26.43 -27.52 -11.80
CA GLY A 124 25.21 -27.04 -11.14
C GLY A 124 25.36 -26.85 -9.63
N GLN A 125 26.60 -26.83 -9.12
CA GLN A 125 26.90 -26.62 -7.71
C GLN A 125 27.09 -25.13 -7.40
N SER A 126 26.95 -24.76 -6.13
CA SER A 126 27.30 -23.40 -5.72
C SER A 126 28.81 -23.21 -5.74
N PHE A 127 29.25 -21.98 -6.05
CA PHE A 127 30.68 -21.64 -6.02
C PHE A 127 31.32 -22.00 -4.67
N GLN A 128 30.60 -21.80 -3.56
CA GLN A 128 31.09 -22.09 -2.22
C GLN A 128 31.47 -23.56 -2.04
N VAL A 129 30.65 -24.49 -2.52
CA VAL A 129 30.92 -25.94 -2.40
C VAL A 129 32.15 -26.34 -3.19
N VAL A 130 32.26 -25.83 -4.42
CA VAL A 130 33.41 -26.09 -5.31
C VAL A 130 34.69 -25.48 -4.72
N ALA A 131 34.61 -24.27 -4.18
CA ALA A 131 35.74 -23.58 -3.57
C ALA A 131 36.16 -24.21 -2.24
N GLU A 132 35.23 -24.73 -1.44
CA GLU A 132 35.53 -25.48 -0.21
C GLU A 132 36.24 -26.80 -0.52
N ALA A 133 35.77 -27.53 -1.54
CA ALA A 133 36.46 -28.73 -2.04
C ALA A 133 37.87 -28.38 -2.52
N ALA A 134 38.02 -27.30 -3.29
CA ALA A 134 39.30 -26.83 -3.76
C ALA A 134 40.24 -26.39 -2.62
N ASN A 135 39.69 -25.79 -1.56
CA ASN A 135 40.46 -25.41 -0.38
C ASN A 135 40.97 -26.64 0.39
N GLU A 136 40.14 -27.67 0.55
CA GLU A 136 40.58 -28.91 1.21
C GLU A 136 41.66 -29.64 0.39
N LEU A 137 41.56 -29.61 -0.94
CA LEU A 137 42.61 -30.11 -1.83
C LEU A 137 43.90 -29.28 -1.72
N ALA A 138 43.79 -27.95 -1.65
CA ALA A 138 44.93 -27.07 -1.42
C ALA A 138 45.60 -27.35 -0.06
N ARG A 139 44.83 -27.61 1.01
CA ARG A 139 45.35 -28.03 2.32
C ARG A 139 46.07 -29.38 2.27
N GLN A 140 45.69 -30.27 1.37
CA GLN A 140 46.40 -31.52 1.12
C GLN A 140 47.70 -31.32 0.33
N GLY A 141 48.06 -30.07 -0.02
CA GLY A 141 49.28 -29.72 -0.75
C GLY A 141 49.16 -29.92 -2.26
N LEU A 142 47.94 -30.05 -2.79
CA LEU A 142 47.71 -30.15 -4.24
C LEU A 142 47.85 -28.76 -4.87
N GLY A 143 48.66 -28.66 -5.93
CA GLY A 143 48.80 -27.44 -6.70
C GLY A 143 47.53 -27.07 -7.47
N ILE A 144 47.50 -25.86 -8.04
CA ILE A 144 46.34 -25.31 -8.76
C ILE A 144 45.79 -26.26 -9.84
N GLU A 145 46.64 -26.80 -10.70
CA GLU A 145 46.21 -27.65 -11.82
C GLU A 145 45.57 -28.96 -11.35
N GLU A 146 46.18 -29.61 -10.36
CA GLU A 146 45.69 -30.89 -9.84
C GLU A 146 44.40 -30.70 -9.03
N THR A 147 44.29 -29.57 -8.30
CA THR A 147 43.06 -29.19 -7.59
C THR A 147 41.91 -28.95 -8.57
N LEU A 148 42.13 -28.20 -9.65
CA LEU A 148 41.09 -27.97 -10.67
C LEU A 148 40.64 -29.28 -11.32
N LYS A 149 41.58 -30.17 -11.65
CA LYS A 149 41.29 -31.47 -12.27
C LYS A 149 40.46 -32.40 -11.38
N ARG A 150 40.61 -32.30 -10.06
CA ARG A 150 39.87 -33.12 -9.08
C ARG A 150 38.53 -32.53 -8.67
N THR A 151 38.30 -31.25 -8.96
CA THR A 151 37.08 -30.53 -8.59
C THR A 151 36.03 -30.51 -9.72
N SER A 152 36.47 -30.63 -10.98
CA SER A 152 35.60 -30.74 -12.17
C SER A 152 34.91 -32.10 -12.30
#